data_AF-A0A165MYU7-F1
#
_entry.id   AF-A0A165MYU7-F1
#
_cell.length_a   1.000
_cell.length_b   1.000
_cell.length_c   1.000
_cell.angle_alpha   90.00
_cell.angle_beta   90.00
_cell.angle_gamma   90.00
#
_symmetry.space_group_name_H-M   'P 1'
#
loop_
_entity.id
_entity.type
_entity.pdbx_description
1 polymer ?
#
loop_
_entity_poly.entity_id
_entity_poly.type
_entity_poly.pdbx_seq_one_letter_code
_entity_poly.pdbx_strand_id
1 'polypeptide(L)'
;MVAGTLSTSSQGVRCTFCDWEGHTEANCKFQENAAKTQKARTADRIKLEAWKKKAQNAQEASADIEASANVAEYAGKASVSLSASDRSSWLSSLAAANWNTDTGATSHMTPHRHWFASYSPHIIPVRLANDTIIYTAGMGSVMFEPVLGESKAPVVVLHNVLHVPQL
;
A
#
# COMPACT_ATOMS: atom_id res chain seq x y z
N MET A 1 0.47 -24.73 -49.61
CA MET A 1 0.91 -23.38 -49.21
C MET A 1 0.35 -23.14 -47.81
N VAL A 2 1.20 -23.12 -46.79
CA VAL A 2 0.78 -23.00 -45.38
C VAL A 2 0.65 -21.52 -45.03
N ALA A 3 -0.55 -21.13 -44.59
CA ALA A 3 -0.81 -19.80 -44.06
C ALA A 3 -0.20 -19.70 -42.65
N GLY A 4 0.81 -18.84 -42.50
CA GLY A 4 1.39 -18.50 -41.20
C GLY A 4 0.47 -17.52 -40.47
N THR A 5 -0.15 -17.98 -39.39
CA THR A 5 -0.83 -17.12 -38.42
C THR A 5 0.23 -16.48 -37.52
N LEU A 6 0.39 -15.16 -37.64
CA LEU A 6 1.21 -14.35 -36.73
C LEU A 6 0.52 -14.28 -35.37
N SER A 7 0.97 -15.09 -34.42
CA SER A 7 0.66 -14.92 -32.99
C SER A 7 1.37 -13.68 -32.49
N THR A 8 0.62 -12.61 -32.24
CA THR A 8 1.10 -11.41 -31.55
C THR A 8 1.45 -11.78 -30.11
N SER A 9 2.74 -11.93 -29.85
CA SER A 9 3.31 -12.06 -28.51
C SER A 9 2.93 -10.83 -27.69
N SER A 10 2.06 -11.00 -26.71
CA SER A 10 1.90 -10.06 -25.61
C SER A 10 3.20 -10.07 -24.80
N GLN A 11 4.16 -9.27 -25.24
CA GLN A 11 5.43 -9.08 -24.56
C GLN A 11 5.15 -8.76 -23.08
N GLY A 12 5.91 -9.38 -22.19
CA GLY A 12 5.78 -9.32 -20.73
C GLY A 12 5.93 -7.90 -20.18
N VAL A 13 4.89 -7.09 -20.33
CA VAL A 13 4.79 -5.82 -19.63
C VAL A 13 4.47 -6.16 -18.18
N ARG A 14 5.42 -5.85 -17.29
CA ARG A 14 5.20 -5.80 -15.84
C ARG A 14 4.41 -4.54 -15.53
N CYS A 15 3.29 -4.71 -14.83
CA CYS A 15 2.56 -3.59 -14.27
C CYS A 15 3.34 -2.99 -13.10
N THR A 16 3.74 -1.73 -13.22
CA THR A 16 4.43 -0.93 -12.19
C THR A 16 3.63 -0.70 -10.92
N PHE A 17 2.32 -1.00 -10.95
CA PHE A 17 1.42 -0.79 -9.82
C PHE A 17 1.16 -2.06 -8.99
N CYS A 18 1.13 -3.24 -9.62
CA CYS A 18 0.83 -4.50 -8.93
C CYS A 18 1.91 -5.59 -9.10
N ASP A 19 2.99 -5.27 -9.82
CA ASP A 19 4.16 -6.11 -10.13
C ASP A 19 3.84 -7.40 -10.91
N TRP A 20 2.62 -7.54 -11.45
CA TRP A 20 2.22 -8.70 -12.27
C TRP A 20 2.45 -8.47 -13.75
N GLU A 21 2.81 -9.53 -14.46
CA GLU A 21 3.03 -9.55 -15.91
C GLU A 21 1.72 -9.75 -16.69
N GLY A 22 1.67 -9.24 -17.91
CA GLY A 22 0.55 -9.45 -18.84
C GLY A 22 -0.43 -8.28 -18.95
N HIS A 23 -0.15 -7.14 -18.32
CA HIS A 23 -0.92 -5.91 -18.50
C HIS A 23 -0.09 -4.65 -18.21
N THR A 24 -0.47 -3.52 -18.81
CA THR A 24 0.07 -2.19 -18.51
C THR A 24 -0.60 -1.58 -17.29
N GLU A 25 0.00 -0.56 -16.68
CA GLU A 25 -0.63 0.21 -15.59
C GLU A 25 -2.03 0.70 -15.97
N ALA A 26 -2.21 1.24 -17.20
CA ALA A 26 -3.49 1.71 -17.70
C ALA A 26 -4.61 0.63 -17.72
N ASN A 27 -4.24 -0.65 -17.83
CA ASN A 27 -5.17 -1.79 -17.82
C ASN A 27 -5.12 -2.57 -16.49
N CYS A 28 -4.53 -2.00 -15.44
CA CYS A 28 -4.46 -2.63 -14.14
C CYS A 28 -5.81 -2.62 -13.45
N LYS A 29 -6.48 -3.78 -13.43
CA LYS A 29 -7.74 -3.97 -12.69
C LYS A 29 -7.59 -3.68 -11.19
N PHE A 30 -6.38 -3.78 -10.64
CA PHE A 30 -6.11 -3.39 -9.25
C PHE A 30 -6.26 -1.88 -9.06
N GLN A 31 -5.75 -1.07 -10.00
CA GLN A 31 -5.88 0.38 -10.00
C GLN A 31 -7.31 0.81 -10.27
N GLU A 32 -7.98 0.17 -11.24
CA GLU A 32 -9.38 0.44 -11.57
C GLU A 32 -10.31 0.15 -10.37
N ASN A 33 -10.11 -0.98 -9.68
CA ASN A 33 -10.87 -1.33 -8.48
C ASN A 33 -10.57 -0.35 -7.33
N ALA A 34 -9.31 0.04 -7.13
CA ALA A 34 -8.95 1.06 -6.14
C ALA A 34 -9.65 2.40 -6.43
N ALA A 35 -9.64 2.86 -7.69
CA ALA A 35 -10.30 4.10 -8.10
C ALA A 35 -11.83 4.05 -7.97
N LYS A 36 -12.46 2.91 -8.29
CA LYS A 36 -13.90 2.69 -8.09
C LYS A 36 -14.28 2.73 -6.61
N THR A 37 -13.49 2.10 -5.74
CA THR A 37 -13.69 2.16 -4.28
C THR A 37 -13.49 3.56 -3.72
N GLN A 38 -12.54 4.35 -4.25
CA GLN A 38 -12.37 5.76 -3.87
C GLN A 38 -13.59 6.63 -4.22
N LYS A 39 -14.18 6.45 -5.40
CA LYS A 39 -15.41 7.16 -5.81
C LYS A 39 -16.61 6.76 -4.94
N ALA A 40 -16.75 5.47 -4.63
CA ALA A 40 -17.80 4.98 -3.72
C ALA A 40 -17.67 5.59 -2.32
N ARG A 41 -16.47 5.59 -1.73
CA ARG A 41 -16.22 6.16 -0.39
C ARG A 41 -16.39 7.69 -0.34
N THR A 42 -16.14 8.41 -1.44
CA THR A 42 -16.40 9.86 -1.51
C THR A 42 -17.90 10.15 -1.56
N ALA A 43 -18.67 9.35 -2.31
CA ALA A 43 -20.13 9.46 -2.33
C ALA A 43 -20.75 9.11 -0.96
N ASP A 44 -20.23 8.09 -0.28
CA ASP A 44 -20.69 7.71 1.05
C ASP A 44 -20.31 8.75 2.11
N ARG A 45 -19.14 9.37 2.02
CA ARG A 45 -18.75 10.52 2.87
C ARG A 45 -19.69 11.71 2.67
N ILE A 46 -20.04 12.06 1.43
CA ILE A 46 -20.97 13.17 1.16
C ILE A 46 -22.37 12.86 1.72
N LYS A 47 -22.82 11.59 1.65
CA LYS A 47 -24.10 11.15 2.24
C LYS A 47 -24.07 11.13 3.77
N LEU A 48 -22.96 10.71 4.39
CA LEU A 48 -22.77 10.72 5.84
C LEU A 48 -22.75 12.14 6.39
N GLU A 49 -22.05 13.07 5.71
CA GLU A 49 -22.03 14.49 6.06
C GLU A 49 -23.41 15.14 5.94
N ALA A 50 -24.20 14.76 4.93
CA ALA A 50 -25.60 15.21 4.79
C ALA A 50 -26.51 14.63 5.89
N TRP A 51 -26.28 13.39 6.32
CA TRP A 51 -27.01 12.75 7.42
C TRP A 51 -26.63 13.33 8.79
N LYS A 52 -25.34 13.62 9.03
CA LYS A 52 -24.83 14.24 10.28
C LYS A 52 -25.46 15.61 10.53
N LYS A 53 -25.63 16.43 9.49
CA LYS A 53 -26.33 17.73 9.58
C LYS A 53 -27.82 17.60 9.95
N LYS A 54 -28.43 16.43 9.68
CA LYS A 54 -29.83 16.13 10.07
C LYS A 54 -29.93 15.55 11.49
N ALA A 55 -28.88 14.89 11.98
CA ALA A 55 -28.80 14.28 13.30
C ALA A 55 -28.38 15.26 14.42
N GLN A 56 -27.71 16.39 14.10
CA GLN A 56 -27.33 17.43 15.06
C GLN A 56 -28.50 18.17 15.75
N ASN A 57 -29.75 17.81 15.44
CA ASN A 57 -30.95 18.38 16.08
C ASN A 57 -31.62 17.41 17.08
N ALA A 58 -31.01 16.25 17.35
CA ALA A 58 -31.49 15.30 18.36
C ALA A 58 -30.31 14.87 19.26
N GLN A 59 -30.43 15.22 20.52
CA GLN A 59 -29.38 15.29 21.52
C GLN A 59 -29.17 13.96 22.27
N GLU A 60 -27.90 13.72 22.60
CA GLU A 60 -27.32 12.98 23.74
C GLU A 60 -27.56 11.47 23.96
N ALA A 61 -26.55 10.89 24.60
CA ALA A 61 -26.42 9.55 25.16
C ALA A 61 -26.13 8.42 24.18
N SER A 62 -24.84 8.15 23.93
CA SER A 62 -24.18 6.89 24.32
C SER A 62 -22.75 6.87 23.78
N ALA A 63 -21.79 6.89 24.71
CA ALA A 63 -20.42 6.52 24.46
C ALA A 63 -20.36 5.04 24.04
N ASP A 64 -19.28 4.67 23.36
CA ASP A 64 -18.89 3.30 23.00
C ASP A 64 -19.34 2.74 21.64
N ILE A 65 -19.41 3.55 20.58
CA ILE A 65 -19.12 3.06 19.20
C ILE A 65 -18.40 4.18 18.41
N GLU A 66 -17.14 4.49 18.76
CA GLU A 66 -16.32 5.43 17.99
C GLU A 66 -14.84 5.03 17.92
N ALA A 67 -14.56 3.78 17.53
CA ALA A 67 -13.18 3.30 17.38
C ALA A 67 -12.83 2.71 16.00
N SER A 68 -13.75 2.70 15.03
CA SER A 68 -13.53 2.01 13.74
C SER A 68 -13.61 2.91 12.50
N ALA A 69 -13.83 4.22 12.66
CA ALA A 69 -14.02 5.14 11.53
C ALA A 69 -12.77 5.96 11.13
N ASN A 70 -11.63 5.75 11.79
CA ASN A 70 -10.50 6.70 11.79
C ASN A 70 -9.12 6.04 11.90
N VAL A 71 -8.94 4.80 11.42
CA VAL A 71 -7.60 4.17 11.37
C VAL A 71 -6.78 4.83 10.26
N ALA A 72 -6.07 5.90 10.61
CA ALA A 72 -5.05 6.55 9.79
C ALA A 72 -3.69 6.34 10.45
N GLU A 73 -2.72 5.88 9.67
CA GLU A 73 -1.34 5.70 10.11
C GLU A 73 -0.54 7.00 9.91
N TYR A 74 0.52 7.18 10.68
CA TYR A 74 1.43 8.31 10.53
C TYR A 74 2.88 7.79 10.36
N ALA A 75 3.50 8.09 9.23
CA ALA A 75 4.82 7.58 8.87
C ALA A 75 5.97 8.58 9.11
N GLY A 76 5.72 9.65 9.89
CA GLY A 76 6.76 10.57 10.32
C GLY A 76 7.63 11.10 9.16
N LYS A 77 8.95 10.95 9.27
CA LYS A 77 9.97 11.43 8.30
C LYS A 77 9.96 10.74 6.94
N ALA A 78 9.05 9.81 6.70
CA ALA A 78 8.94 9.16 5.41
C ALA A 78 8.57 10.15 4.29
N SER A 79 9.11 9.92 3.09
CA SER A 79 8.93 10.77 1.91
C SER A 79 8.33 9.98 0.76
N VAL A 80 7.63 10.66 -0.14
CA VAL A 80 7.16 10.05 -1.40
C VAL A 80 8.25 10.03 -2.46
N SER A 81 8.30 8.98 -3.26
CA SER A 81 9.04 9.03 -4.54
C SER A 81 8.27 9.84 -5.56
N LEU A 82 8.85 10.98 -5.95
CA LEU A 82 8.23 12.03 -6.80
C LEU A 82 8.01 11.58 -8.26
N SER A 83 8.77 10.58 -8.74
CA SER A 83 8.62 9.99 -10.07
C SER A 83 8.70 8.47 -10.03
N ALA A 84 8.13 7.80 -11.04
CA ALA A 84 8.28 6.37 -11.25
C ALA A 84 9.74 5.98 -11.55
N SER A 85 10.46 6.81 -12.32
CA SER A 85 11.88 6.56 -12.65
C SER A 85 12.78 6.66 -11.42
N ASP A 86 12.59 7.71 -10.60
CA ASP A 86 13.33 7.89 -9.35
C ASP A 86 13.08 6.71 -8.40
N ARG A 87 11.83 6.22 -8.36
CA ARG A 87 11.43 5.06 -7.56
C ARG A 87 12.15 3.80 -8.01
N SER A 88 12.12 3.49 -9.30
CA SER A 88 12.77 2.29 -9.83
C SER A 88 14.28 2.33 -9.59
N SER A 89 14.90 3.51 -9.74
CA SER A 89 16.32 3.72 -9.42
C SER A 89 16.60 3.46 -7.94
N TRP A 90 15.78 4.00 -7.04
CA TRP A 90 15.94 3.83 -5.60
C TRP A 90 15.68 2.38 -5.15
N LEU A 91 14.60 1.74 -5.62
CA LEU A 91 14.27 0.35 -5.31
C LEU A 91 15.34 -0.65 -5.79
N SER A 92 16.14 -0.27 -6.78
CA SER A 92 17.27 -1.06 -7.28
C SER A 92 18.55 -0.84 -6.46
N SER A 93 18.57 0.14 -5.56
CA SER A 93 19.72 0.47 -4.73
C SER A 93 19.81 -0.49 -3.53
N LEU A 94 21.04 -0.75 -3.06
CA LEU A 94 21.26 -1.60 -1.88
C LEU A 94 20.58 -1.04 -0.61
N ALA A 95 20.43 0.27 -0.52
CA ALA A 95 19.72 0.93 0.58
C ALA A 95 18.23 0.54 0.66
N ALA A 96 17.59 0.27 -0.48
CA ALA A 96 16.19 -0.18 -0.52
C ALA A 96 16.06 -1.68 -0.19
N ALA A 97 17.13 -2.47 -0.34
CA ALA A 97 17.12 -3.89 -0.02
C ALA A 97 17.17 -4.19 1.49
N ASN A 98 17.40 -3.17 2.33
CA ASN A 98 17.60 -3.33 3.77
C ASN A 98 16.41 -2.79 4.57
N TRP A 99 16.06 -3.50 5.65
CA TRP A 99 15.03 -3.05 6.59
C TRP A 99 15.62 -2.07 7.61
N ASN A 100 14.99 -0.91 7.80
CA ASN A 100 15.38 0.03 8.84
C ASN A 100 14.59 -0.25 10.12
N THR A 101 15.30 -0.42 11.24
CA THR A 101 14.68 -0.57 12.56
C THR A 101 14.34 0.80 13.14
N ASP A 102 13.06 1.09 13.31
CA ASP A 102 12.57 2.31 13.95
C ASP A 102 11.80 1.95 15.22
N THR A 103 12.39 2.22 16.39
CA THR A 103 11.75 1.95 17.69
C THR A 103 10.57 2.86 17.97
N GLY A 104 10.40 3.94 17.20
CA GLY A 104 9.25 4.85 17.30
C GLY A 104 8.04 4.43 16.46
N ALA A 105 8.16 3.36 15.66
CA ALA A 105 7.08 2.91 14.78
C ALA A 105 6.19 1.87 15.46
N THR A 106 4.87 2.09 15.44
CA THR A 106 3.86 1.12 15.91
C THR A 106 3.57 0.04 14.87
N SER A 107 3.74 0.37 13.59
CA SER A 107 3.43 -0.50 12.45
C SER A 107 4.65 -0.66 11.55
N HIS A 108 4.90 -1.88 11.09
CA HIS A 108 5.93 -2.17 10.09
C HIS A 108 5.44 -1.75 8.69
N MET A 109 6.28 -1.11 7.87
CA MET A 109 5.90 -0.64 6.54
C MET A 109 7.00 -0.93 5.52
N THR A 110 6.64 -1.26 4.28
CA THR A 110 7.61 -1.43 3.18
C THR A 110 6.97 -1.09 1.81
N PRO A 111 7.73 -0.52 0.86
CA PRO A 111 7.28 -0.40 -0.53
C PRO A 111 7.41 -1.72 -1.32
N HIS A 112 8.05 -2.75 -0.77
CA HIS A 112 8.37 -3.98 -1.49
C HIS A 112 7.27 -5.03 -1.38
N ARG A 113 6.41 -5.10 -2.41
CA ARG A 113 5.38 -6.13 -2.51
C ARG A 113 5.90 -7.57 -2.50
N HIS A 114 7.03 -7.81 -3.17
CA HIS A 114 7.57 -9.15 -3.35
C HIS A 114 8.20 -9.76 -2.09
N TRP A 115 8.33 -8.99 -1.00
CA TRP A 115 8.83 -9.50 0.29
C TRP A 115 7.78 -10.26 1.10
N PHE A 116 6.51 -10.13 0.72
CA PHE A 116 5.40 -10.70 1.46
C PHE A 116 5.23 -12.20 1.17
N ALA A 117 5.34 -13.02 2.22
CA ALA A 117 5.00 -14.44 2.19
C ALA A 117 3.48 -14.67 2.23
N SER A 118 2.75 -13.79 2.91
CA SER A 118 1.28 -13.73 2.89
C SER A 118 0.83 -12.31 2.56
N TYR A 119 -0.30 -12.16 1.88
CA TYR A 119 -0.76 -10.84 1.46
C TYR A 119 -2.28 -10.78 1.33
N SER A 120 -2.88 -9.77 1.95
CA SER A 120 -4.29 -9.42 1.76
C SER A 120 -4.42 -7.93 1.38
N PRO A 121 -5.39 -7.58 0.50
CA PRO A 121 -5.71 -6.18 0.25
C PRO A 121 -6.14 -5.48 1.55
N HIS A 122 -5.51 -4.35 1.85
CA HIS A 122 -5.73 -3.58 3.05
C HIS A 122 -5.38 -2.13 2.75
N ILE A 123 -6.39 -1.26 2.70
CA ILE A 123 -6.28 0.12 2.22
C ILE A 123 -6.67 1.09 3.33
N ILE A 124 -5.66 1.65 3.98
CA ILE A 124 -5.78 2.70 5.00
C ILE A 124 -4.93 3.91 4.61
N PRO A 125 -5.35 5.13 5.00
CA PRO A 125 -4.54 6.32 4.78
C PRO A 125 -3.31 6.33 5.68
N VAL A 126 -2.19 6.81 5.14
CA VAL A 126 -0.93 7.05 5.83
C VAL A 126 -0.56 8.52 5.63
N ARG A 127 -0.50 9.29 6.71
CA ARG A 127 -0.06 10.69 6.69
C ARG A 127 1.46 10.76 6.83
N LEU A 128 2.10 11.55 5.97
CA LEU A 128 3.53 11.84 6.01
C LEU A 128 3.80 13.14 6.78
N ALA A 129 5.08 13.42 7.10
CA ALA A 129 5.48 14.65 7.79
C ALA A 129 5.14 15.94 7.03
N ASN A 130 5.01 15.90 5.71
CA ASN A 130 4.60 17.04 4.89
C ASN A 130 3.07 17.15 4.72
N ASP A 131 2.30 16.47 5.58
CA ASP A 131 0.83 16.36 5.55
C ASP A 131 0.22 15.72 4.30
N THR A 132 1.06 15.21 3.38
CA THR A 132 0.58 14.40 2.26
C THR A 132 0.05 13.07 2.77
N ILE A 133 -1.09 12.63 2.21
CA ILE A 133 -1.68 11.34 2.51
C ILE A 133 -1.38 10.38 1.36
N ILE A 134 -0.70 9.29 1.68
CA ILE A 134 -0.53 8.12 0.80
C ILE A 134 -1.37 6.96 1.34
N TYR A 135 -1.42 5.84 0.62
CA TYR A 135 -2.25 4.71 1.00
C TYR A 135 -1.46 3.41 1.02
N THR A 136 -1.82 2.55 1.97
CA THR A 136 -1.41 1.15 1.92
C THR A 136 -2.11 0.47 0.74
N ALA A 137 -1.44 -0.49 0.10
CA ALA A 137 -2.03 -1.36 -0.91
C ALA A 137 -2.40 -2.74 -0.34
N GLY A 138 -1.82 -3.11 0.80
CA GLY A 138 -2.06 -4.39 1.45
C GLY A 138 -1.39 -4.52 2.80
N MET A 139 -1.64 -5.67 3.42
CA MET A 139 -1.03 -6.08 4.68
C MET A 139 -0.67 -7.55 4.60
N GLY A 140 0.38 -7.97 5.32
CA GLY A 140 0.75 -9.37 5.37
C GLY A 140 1.95 -9.67 6.24
N SER A 141 2.59 -10.81 5.99
CA SER A 141 3.79 -11.23 6.72
C SER A 141 5.02 -11.22 5.81
N VAL A 142 6.12 -10.68 6.32
CA VAL A 142 7.42 -10.62 5.63
C VAL A 142 8.42 -11.48 6.39
N MET A 143 9.19 -12.28 5.68
CA MET A 143 10.26 -13.11 6.24
C MET A 143 11.60 -12.52 5.85
N PHE A 144 12.52 -12.39 6.81
CA PHE A 144 13.89 -11.93 6.52
C PHE A 144 14.93 -12.63 7.40
N GLU A 145 16.16 -12.68 6.91
CA GLU A 145 17.32 -13.21 7.61
C GLU A 145 18.14 -12.05 8.20
N PRO A 146 18.04 -11.77 9.50
CA PRO A 146 18.89 -10.75 10.13
C PRO A 146 20.37 -11.16 10.07
N VAL A 147 21.22 -10.18 9.84
CA VAL A 147 22.68 -10.33 9.91
C VAL A 147 23.16 -9.66 11.20
N LEU A 148 23.76 -10.43 12.11
CA LEU A 148 24.27 -9.95 13.38
C LEU A 148 25.81 -10.05 13.37
N GLY A 149 26.47 -8.92 13.14
CA GLY A 149 27.92 -8.89 12.89
C GLY A 149 28.27 -9.66 11.62
N GLU A 150 29.16 -10.64 11.71
CA GLU A 150 29.55 -11.51 10.59
C GLU A 150 28.69 -12.77 10.45
N SER A 151 27.77 -13.02 11.39
CA SER A 151 26.96 -14.25 11.44
C SER A 151 25.52 -14.00 11.02
N LYS A 152 24.96 -14.95 10.26
CA LYS A 152 23.51 -15.00 10.00
C LYS A 152 22.78 -15.43 11.26
N ALA A 153 21.73 -14.72 11.61
CA ALA A 153 20.81 -15.10 12.68
C ALA A 153 19.60 -15.89 12.10
N PRO A 154 18.81 -16.57 12.94
CA PRO A 154 17.62 -17.29 12.49
C PRO A 154 16.64 -16.39 11.74
N VAL A 155 15.92 -16.96 10.77
CA VAL A 155 14.86 -16.26 10.03
C VAL A 155 13.83 -15.69 10.98
N VAL A 156 13.48 -14.42 10.79
CA VAL A 156 12.45 -13.72 11.56
C VAL A 156 11.25 -13.43 10.64
N VAL A 157 10.05 -13.53 11.21
CA VAL A 157 8.80 -13.20 10.52
C VAL A 157 8.20 -11.97 11.17
N LEU A 158 8.00 -10.91 10.38
CA LEU A 158 7.21 -9.76 10.78
C LEU A 158 5.78 -9.96 10.32
N HIS A 159 4.83 -9.87 11.23
CA HIS A 159 3.41 -9.93 10.94
C HIS A 159 2.81 -8.52 10.81
N ASN A 160 1.64 -8.42 10.18
CA ASN A 160 0.89 -7.18 10.00
C ASN A 160 1.71 -6.05 9.35
N VAL A 161 2.63 -6.40 8.46
CA VAL A 161 3.44 -5.45 7.71
C VAL A 161 2.55 -4.75 6.69
N LEU A 162 2.57 -3.42 6.65
CA LEU A 162 1.86 -2.59 5.70
C LEU A 162 2.66 -2.46 4.40
N HIS A 163 2.05 -2.81 3.29
CA HIS A 163 2.60 -2.52 1.97
C HIS A 163 2.20 -1.11 1.54
N VAL A 164 3.17 -0.22 1.37
CA VAL A 164 2.95 1.17 0.98
C VAL A 164 3.79 1.51 -0.26
N PRO A 165 3.25 1.31 -1.48
CA PRO A 165 4.04 1.40 -2.71
C PRO A 165 4.70 2.76 -2.97
N GLN A 166 4.18 3.82 -2.35
CA GLN A 166 4.58 5.20 -2.57
C GLN A 166 5.69 5.69 -1.63
N LEU A 167 6.07 4.88 -0.63
CA LEU A 167 7.25 5.09 0.21
C LEU A 167 8.56 4.85 -0.55
#